data_AF-A0A7Y4TF88-F1
#
_entry.id   AF-A0A7Y4TF88-F1
#
_cell.length_a   1.000
_cell.length_b   1.000
_cell.length_c   1.000
_cell.angle_alpha   90.00
_cell.angle_beta   90.00
_cell.angle_gamma   90.00
#
_symmetry.space_group_name_H-M   'P 1'
#
loop_
_entity.id
_entity.type
_entity.pdbx_description
1 polymer ?
#
loop_
_entity_poly.entity_id
_entity_poly.type
_entity_poly.pdbx_seq_one_letter_code
_entity_poly.pdbx_strand_id
1 'polypeptide(L)'
;MKHMSIRLKDAVAVALCALVLALTTTAADAQRLPRLGAQTGASQARTPGKGPGRTRMSAQLERRRARAEGGFVDVVVAFESSVDEQAAGKVGGVKKRGYRKLPYQAMRIPVAALERLRNNPKVRFIAEDGLVAGASQAARQTINSPDIGRPNVNSQYDGQGVRVAVLDTGVHPHGDFYNTLLGQFDFVNGANGRQTSLSDQYGHGTHIAGMIASDGWYSKSQKFQGVSSYASVVSLRVLNDIGQGRVSDVIAALDWVLDVGRPQYNIRVINLSLGKAIEEAQEDDPLVQAVNRVWDAGVVVVAAAGNYGTFGHGTITSPGNSRKVITVGSITDNGTGNNFSDDYVSTFSSRGPTAYDHVMKPDLLASGNKVVAPLAPGSLLSLLLPLNVVTGRSFTHKYLTLSGTSMATAEVTATVARMLDKEPSLTPATIKARLMKTARKVSGDAMSTGAGVLNVDGAMNATGLVNGPDALSPLVRLSEDGRRVYIEDTAALWNSPEWSASYLWSDGYLWSDAYLWSDGYLWSDAYLWSDGYLWSDSYLWSDSYLWSDSYLWSDAYLWSDSVGAVSADSQDPGEIDIPVVPATEFVEGR
;
A
#
# COMPACT_ATOMS: atom_id res chain seq x y z
N MET A 1 -56.08 -3.97 -19.46
CA MET A 1 -54.97 -4.45 -20.33
C MET A 1 -54.27 -3.25 -20.93
N LYS A 2 -52.93 -3.24 -20.89
CA LYS A 2 -51.97 -2.31 -21.53
C LYS A 2 -52.04 -0.83 -21.14
N HIS A 3 -51.13 -0.39 -20.25
CA HIS A 3 -50.05 0.55 -20.56
C HIS A 3 -49.25 0.91 -19.30
N MET A 4 -48.15 0.19 -19.05
CA MET A 4 -47.09 0.65 -18.14
C MET A 4 -45.77 0.00 -18.57
N SER A 5 -44.94 0.76 -19.27
CA SER A 5 -43.54 0.47 -19.60
C SER A 5 -43.01 1.68 -20.35
N ILE A 6 -41.73 2.04 -20.13
CA ILE A 6 -40.99 3.23 -20.65
C ILE A 6 -41.10 4.38 -19.62
N ARG A 7 -40.14 4.74 -18.74
CA ARG A 7 -38.66 4.76 -18.85
C ARG A 7 -37.97 4.61 -17.47
N LEU A 8 -37.31 3.47 -17.25
CA LEU A 8 -36.28 3.30 -16.20
C LEU A 8 -34.86 3.47 -16.77
N LYS A 9 -34.74 3.78 -18.07
CA LYS A 9 -33.46 3.84 -18.80
C LYS A 9 -32.75 5.19 -18.72
N ASP A 10 -33.49 6.26 -18.43
CA ASP A 10 -32.94 7.63 -18.43
C ASP A 10 -32.34 8.00 -17.04
N ALA A 11 -32.73 7.29 -15.97
CA ALA A 11 -32.17 7.50 -14.63
C ALA A 11 -30.77 6.87 -14.43
N VAL A 12 -30.43 5.83 -15.21
CA VAL A 12 -29.13 5.13 -15.09
C VAL A 12 -28.01 5.86 -15.86
N ALA A 13 -28.35 6.69 -16.84
CA ALA A 13 -27.37 7.46 -17.61
C ALA A 13 -26.87 8.71 -16.85
N VAL A 14 -27.68 9.29 -15.96
CA VAL A 14 -27.29 10.46 -15.16
C VAL A 14 -26.35 10.06 -14.00
N ALA A 15 -26.49 8.85 -13.46
CA ALA A 15 -25.62 8.35 -12.38
C ALA A 15 -24.18 8.01 -12.85
N LEU A 16 -23.98 7.67 -14.13
CA LEU A 16 -22.63 7.36 -14.65
C LEU A 16 -21.81 8.60 -15.04
N CYS A 17 -22.45 9.75 -15.28
CA CYS A 17 -21.74 11.01 -15.56
C CYS A 17 -21.36 11.80 -14.30
N ALA A 18 -22.02 11.56 -13.17
CA ALA A 18 -21.70 12.18 -11.88
C ALA A 18 -20.45 11.60 -11.18
N LEU A 19 -19.82 10.55 -11.74
CA LEU A 19 -18.63 9.91 -11.15
C LEU A 19 -17.31 10.41 -11.76
N VAL A 20 -17.33 11.34 -12.72
CA VAL A 20 -16.11 11.88 -13.36
C VAL A 20 -16.06 13.42 -13.45
N LEU A 21 -17.11 14.17 -13.08
CA LEU A 21 -17.01 15.64 -13.00
C LEU A 21 -18.02 16.27 -12.02
N ALA A 22 -17.51 17.28 -11.30
CA ALA A 22 -18.17 18.32 -10.48
C ALA A 22 -18.33 17.97 -8.97
N LEU A 23 -17.88 18.82 -8.03
CA LEU A 23 -17.75 20.29 -8.04
C LEU A 23 -16.45 20.70 -7.27
N THR A 24 -15.44 21.39 -7.81
CA THR A 24 -15.36 22.79 -8.29
C THR A 24 -16.17 23.78 -7.46
N THR A 25 -15.47 24.50 -6.58
CA THR A 25 -15.94 25.72 -5.93
C THR A 25 -16.18 26.83 -6.96
N THR A 26 -17.31 27.52 -6.81
CA THR A 26 -17.57 28.77 -7.52
C THR A 26 -16.75 29.88 -6.86
N ALA A 27 -15.69 30.33 -7.53
CA ALA A 27 -14.99 31.55 -7.19
C ALA A 27 -15.67 32.74 -7.90
N ALA A 28 -16.49 33.47 -7.15
CA ALA A 28 -16.77 34.88 -7.40
C ALA A 28 -16.15 35.66 -6.23
N ASP A 29 -15.49 36.77 -6.56
CA ASP A 29 -14.79 37.71 -5.67
C ASP A 29 -13.46 37.27 -5.03
N ALA A 30 -12.40 37.38 -5.86
CA ALA A 30 -11.11 37.86 -5.40
C ALA A 30 -10.46 38.69 -6.51
N GLN A 31 -10.97 39.92 -6.70
CA GLN A 31 -10.25 40.95 -7.43
C GLN A 31 -9.16 41.57 -6.55
N ARG A 32 -8.02 41.87 -7.21
CA ARG A 32 -6.90 42.76 -6.83
C ARG A 32 -5.65 42.06 -6.27
N LEU A 33 -4.60 42.02 -7.09
CA LEU A 33 -3.30 42.71 -6.91
C LEU A 33 -2.41 42.50 -8.17
N PRO A 34 -1.32 43.27 -8.40
CA PRO A 34 -1.20 44.14 -9.57
C PRO A 34 -0.30 43.64 -10.72
N ARG A 35 -0.48 44.32 -11.86
CA ARG A 35 0.28 44.20 -13.11
C ARG A 35 1.76 44.56 -12.93
N LEU A 36 2.64 43.78 -13.55
CA LEU A 36 4.00 44.19 -13.92
C LEU A 36 4.28 43.82 -15.39
N GLY A 37 4.34 44.87 -16.22
CA GLY A 37 5.26 45.06 -17.34
C GLY A 37 5.29 44.04 -18.48
N ALA A 38 4.62 44.38 -19.58
CA ALA A 38 4.91 43.82 -20.89
C ALA A 38 6.28 44.30 -21.41
N GLN A 39 7.12 43.38 -21.89
CA GLN A 39 8.04 43.65 -22.98
C GLN A 39 7.75 42.68 -24.13
N THR A 40 7.33 43.26 -25.24
CA THR A 40 7.05 42.64 -26.52
C THR A 40 8.34 42.25 -27.22
N GLY A 41 8.60 40.95 -27.34
CA GLY A 41 9.57 40.38 -28.27
C GLY A 41 8.88 39.28 -29.07
N ALA A 42 8.68 39.51 -30.36
CA ALA A 42 8.10 38.53 -31.28
C ALA A 42 8.98 37.27 -31.32
N SER A 43 8.44 36.14 -30.87
CA SER A 43 9.03 34.81 -31.06
C SER A 43 7.96 33.90 -31.64
N GLN A 44 8.31 33.30 -32.78
CA GLN A 44 7.48 32.44 -33.59
C GLN A 44 6.88 31.29 -32.77
N ALA A 45 5.61 30.99 -33.03
CA ALA A 45 4.90 29.86 -32.44
C ALA A 45 5.64 28.54 -32.73
N ARG A 46 6.33 28.01 -31.71
CA ARG A 46 6.80 26.62 -31.69
C ARG A 46 5.57 25.71 -31.56
N THR A 47 5.35 24.89 -32.59
CA THR A 47 4.50 23.69 -32.53
C THR A 47 4.82 22.85 -31.29
N PRO A 48 3.82 22.30 -30.58
CA PRO A 48 4.06 21.42 -29.45
C PRO A 48 4.71 20.12 -29.94
N GLY A 49 5.96 19.91 -29.53
CA GLY A 49 6.69 18.66 -29.77
C GLY A 49 6.06 17.50 -29.02
N LYS A 50 5.95 16.34 -29.70
CA LYS A 50 5.61 15.04 -29.10
C LYS A 50 6.55 14.74 -27.93
N GLY A 51 5.99 14.59 -26.73
CA GLY A 51 6.70 13.97 -25.61
C GLY A 51 7.07 12.51 -25.90
N PRO A 52 7.98 11.92 -25.12
CA PRO A 52 8.47 10.55 -25.32
C PRO A 52 7.28 9.57 -25.32
N GLY A 53 7.23 8.71 -26.34
CA GLY A 53 6.07 7.88 -26.66
C GLY A 53 5.70 6.93 -25.53
N ARG A 54 4.49 7.09 -24.97
CA ARG A 54 3.88 6.08 -24.10
C ARG A 54 3.84 4.73 -24.84
N THR A 55 4.38 3.69 -24.23
CA THR A 55 4.33 2.32 -24.76
C THR A 55 2.87 1.89 -24.91
N ARG A 56 2.48 1.38 -26.10
CA ARG A 56 1.10 0.91 -26.40
C ARG A 56 0.87 -0.56 -25.99
N MET A 57 1.65 -1.05 -25.04
CA MET A 57 1.66 -2.46 -24.62
C MET A 57 2.08 -2.59 -23.15
N SER A 58 1.49 -3.53 -22.42
CA SER A 58 1.83 -3.82 -21.02
C SER A 58 3.26 -4.34 -20.87
N ALA A 59 3.92 -4.01 -19.74
CA ALA A 59 5.30 -4.40 -19.46
C ALA A 59 5.54 -5.93 -19.52
N GLN A 60 4.56 -6.73 -19.09
CA GLN A 60 4.66 -8.19 -19.13
C GLN A 60 4.71 -8.73 -20.57
N LEU A 61 3.89 -8.20 -21.46
CA LEU A 61 3.94 -8.52 -22.89
C LEU A 61 5.21 -8.01 -23.57
N GLU A 62 5.70 -6.82 -23.18
CA GLU A 62 6.99 -6.29 -23.67
C GLU A 62 8.15 -7.23 -23.30
N ARG A 63 8.17 -7.77 -22.06
CA ARG A 63 9.15 -8.77 -21.62
C ARG A 63 9.03 -10.09 -22.38
N ARG A 64 7.81 -10.63 -22.53
CA ARG A 64 7.57 -11.86 -23.31
C ARG A 64 8.01 -11.73 -24.76
N ARG A 65 7.73 -10.58 -25.38
CA ARG A 65 8.21 -10.27 -26.73
C ARG A 65 9.74 -10.22 -26.77
N ALA A 66 10.37 -9.49 -25.84
CA ALA A 66 11.83 -9.31 -25.81
C ALA A 66 12.59 -10.64 -25.64
N ARG A 67 12.00 -11.60 -24.91
CA ARG A 67 12.55 -12.96 -24.74
C ARG A 67 12.31 -13.89 -25.94
N ALA A 68 11.62 -13.42 -26.98
CA ALA A 68 11.24 -14.20 -28.16
C ALA A 68 10.54 -15.52 -27.80
N GLU A 69 9.73 -15.53 -26.74
CA GLU A 69 8.98 -16.72 -26.32
C GLU A 69 8.08 -17.19 -27.48
N GLY A 70 8.30 -18.44 -27.93
CA GLY A 70 7.48 -19.04 -28.97
C GLY A 70 6.04 -19.31 -28.52
N GLY A 71 5.12 -19.39 -29.47
CA GLY A 71 3.73 -19.81 -29.22
C GLY A 71 2.70 -18.68 -29.22
N PHE A 72 1.59 -18.92 -28.54
CA PHE A 72 0.42 -18.03 -28.51
C PHE A 72 0.22 -17.42 -27.13
N VAL A 73 -0.19 -16.15 -27.11
CA VAL A 73 -0.56 -15.41 -25.91
C VAL A 73 -2.00 -14.91 -26.02
N ASP A 74 -2.71 -14.92 -24.90
CA ASP A 74 -4.03 -14.33 -24.79
C ASP A 74 -3.89 -12.86 -24.42
N VAL A 75 -4.59 -11.97 -25.14
CA VAL A 75 -4.50 -10.52 -24.97
C VAL A 75 -5.87 -9.85 -24.99
N VAL A 76 -6.00 -8.76 -24.23
CA VAL A 76 -7.09 -7.80 -24.36
C VAL A 76 -6.57 -6.57 -25.10
N VAL A 77 -7.15 -6.30 -26.25
CA VAL A 77 -6.78 -5.16 -27.10
C VAL A 77 -7.79 -4.05 -26.89
N ALA A 78 -7.31 -2.87 -26.53
CA ALA A 78 -8.10 -1.64 -26.51
C ALA A 78 -7.95 -0.88 -27.82
N PHE A 79 -9.07 -0.46 -28.40
CA PHE A 79 -9.14 0.32 -29.63
C PHE A 79 -9.41 1.80 -29.33
N GLU A 80 -9.03 2.69 -30.25
CA GLU A 80 -9.17 4.14 -30.09
C GLU A 80 -10.64 4.60 -30.11
N SER A 81 -11.50 3.97 -30.91
CA SER A 81 -12.90 4.39 -31.09
C SER A 81 -13.85 3.20 -31.27
N SER A 82 -13.62 2.38 -32.29
CA SER A 82 -14.43 1.20 -32.60
C SER A 82 -13.57 -0.06 -32.70
N VAL A 83 -14.09 -1.18 -32.20
CA VAL A 83 -13.43 -2.49 -32.29
C VAL A 83 -13.24 -2.90 -33.76
N ASP A 84 -12.01 -3.25 -34.15
CA ASP A 84 -11.75 -3.90 -35.44
C ASP A 84 -11.95 -5.42 -35.28
N GLU A 85 -13.15 -5.87 -35.64
CA GLU A 85 -13.59 -7.26 -35.56
C GLU A 85 -12.63 -8.26 -36.23
N GLN A 86 -11.90 -7.82 -37.26
CA GLN A 86 -10.95 -8.65 -38.00
C GLN A 86 -9.51 -8.58 -37.47
N ALA A 87 -9.24 -7.76 -36.44
CA ALA A 87 -7.89 -7.52 -35.95
C ALA A 87 -7.15 -8.82 -35.57
N ALA A 88 -7.85 -9.77 -34.93
CA ALA A 88 -7.27 -11.06 -34.55
C ALA A 88 -6.85 -11.87 -35.78
N GLY A 89 -7.71 -11.99 -36.80
CA GLY A 89 -7.43 -12.74 -38.02
C GLY A 89 -6.27 -12.15 -38.84
N LYS A 90 -6.18 -10.82 -38.92
CA LYS A 90 -5.10 -10.10 -39.63
C LYS A 90 -3.71 -10.38 -39.06
N VAL A 91 -3.62 -10.78 -37.79
CA VAL A 91 -2.35 -11.08 -37.12
C VAL A 91 -2.11 -12.59 -36.93
N GLY A 92 -2.93 -13.44 -37.56
CA GLY A 92 -2.84 -14.89 -37.44
C GLY A 92 -3.34 -15.43 -36.09
N GLY A 93 -4.18 -14.66 -35.40
CA GLY A 93 -4.79 -15.02 -34.13
C GLY A 93 -6.29 -15.33 -34.24
N VAL A 94 -6.88 -15.72 -33.13
CA VAL A 94 -8.29 -16.08 -33.00
C VAL A 94 -8.98 -15.13 -32.04
N LYS A 95 -10.12 -14.56 -32.45
CA LYS A 95 -10.97 -13.76 -31.56
C LYS A 95 -11.56 -14.68 -30.49
N LYS A 96 -11.34 -14.35 -29.21
CA LYS A 96 -11.98 -15.03 -28.09
C LYS A 96 -13.30 -14.38 -27.72
N ARG A 97 -13.31 -13.04 -27.59
CA ARG A 97 -14.49 -12.30 -27.11
C ARG A 97 -14.50 -10.86 -27.60
N GLY A 98 -15.67 -10.36 -27.96
CA GLY A 98 -15.92 -8.94 -28.23
C GLY A 98 -16.86 -8.35 -27.17
N TYR A 99 -16.71 -7.07 -26.87
CA TYR A 99 -17.51 -6.38 -25.86
C TYR A 99 -18.45 -5.37 -26.53
N ARG A 100 -19.77 -5.48 -26.28
CA ARG A 100 -20.79 -4.70 -27.01
C ARG A 100 -20.79 -3.19 -26.71
N LYS A 101 -20.27 -2.79 -25.55
CA LYS A 101 -20.28 -1.38 -25.08
C LYS A 101 -18.90 -0.83 -24.76
N LEU A 102 -17.85 -1.64 -24.91
CA LEU A 102 -16.49 -1.26 -24.58
C LEU A 102 -15.62 -1.47 -25.82
N PRO A 103 -14.70 -0.55 -26.15
CA PRO A 103 -13.85 -0.65 -27.33
C PRO A 103 -12.71 -1.67 -27.11
N TYR A 104 -13.06 -2.87 -26.64
CA TYR A 104 -12.12 -3.93 -26.28
C TYR A 104 -12.40 -5.20 -27.10
N GLN A 105 -11.36 -5.99 -27.32
CA GLN A 105 -11.48 -7.34 -27.86
C GLN A 105 -10.45 -8.26 -27.19
N ALA A 106 -10.93 -9.36 -26.62
CA ALA A 106 -10.06 -10.44 -26.16
C ALA A 106 -9.75 -11.38 -27.33
N MET A 107 -8.49 -11.73 -27.51
CA MET A 107 -8.02 -12.56 -28.62
C MET A 107 -6.77 -13.35 -28.23
N ARG A 108 -6.59 -14.51 -28.87
CA ARG A 108 -5.37 -15.32 -28.77
C ARG A 108 -4.52 -15.10 -30.00
N ILE A 109 -3.31 -14.58 -29.85
CA ILE A 109 -2.44 -14.23 -30.98
C ILE A 109 -1.06 -14.89 -30.84
N PRO A 110 -0.32 -15.13 -31.93
CA PRO A 110 1.10 -15.49 -31.84
C PRO A 110 1.89 -14.37 -31.15
N VAL A 111 2.85 -14.71 -30.28
CA VAL A 111 3.70 -13.71 -29.58
C VAL A 111 4.44 -12.83 -30.60
N ALA A 112 4.92 -13.43 -31.70
CA ALA A 112 5.57 -12.71 -32.80
C ALA A 112 4.67 -11.66 -33.48
N ALA A 113 3.34 -11.74 -33.28
CA ALA A 113 2.38 -10.83 -33.87
C ALA A 113 2.07 -9.59 -33.00
N LEU A 114 2.60 -9.53 -31.78
CA LEU A 114 2.43 -8.40 -30.85
C LEU A 114 2.87 -7.06 -31.45
N GLU A 115 3.98 -7.03 -32.21
CA GLU A 115 4.46 -5.81 -32.87
C GLU A 115 3.51 -5.30 -33.95
N ARG A 116 3.04 -6.21 -34.80
CA ARG A 116 2.11 -5.85 -35.88
C ARG A 116 0.80 -5.31 -35.30
N LEU A 117 0.35 -5.89 -34.18
CA LEU A 117 -0.84 -5.44 -33.48
C LEU A 117 -0.61 -4.08 -32.79
N ARG A 118 0.57 -3.84 -32.21
CA ARG A 118 0.97 -2.57 -31.56
C ARG A 118 1.01 -1.39 -32.55
N ASN A 119 1.51 -1.67 -33.75
CA ASN A 119 1.65 -0.67 -34.82
C ASN A 119 0.34 -0.41 -35.57
N ASN A 120 -0.74 -1.13 -35.25
CA ASN A 120 -2.04 -0.86 -35.84
C ASN A 120 -2.57 0.50 -35.35
N PRO A 121 -2.92 1.44 -36.25
CA PRO A 121 -3.37 2.78 -35.86
C PRO A 121 -4.69 2.76 -35.06
N LYS A 122 -5.52 1.72 -35.22
CA LYS A 122 -6.77 1.55 -34.47
C LYS A 122 -6.59 1.03 -33.05
N VAL A 123 -5.43 0.44 -32.74
CA VAL A 123 -5.16 -0.21 -31.44
C VAL A 123 -4.53 0.80 -30.49
N ARG A 124 -5.27 1.23 -29.47
CA ARG A 124 -4.81 2.15 -28.43
C ARG A 124 -3.79 1.51 -27.49
N PHE A 125 -4.07 0.27 -27.03
CA PHE A 125 -3.22 -0.42 -26.06
C PHE A 125 -3.43 -1.95 -26.10
N ILE A 126 -2.40 -2.73 -25.77
CA ILE A 126 -2.45 -4.20 -25.67
C ILE A 126 -2.04 -4.64 -24.27
N ALA A 127 -2.92 -5.37 -23.58
CA ALA A 127 -2.65 -5.99 -22.29
C ALA A 127 -2.75 -7.52 -22.41
N GLU A 128 -2.03 -8.25 -21.57
CA GLU A 128 -2.21 -9.71 -21.47
C GLU A 128 -3.61 -10.01 -20.90
N ASP A 129 -4.33 -10.97 -21.51
CA ASP A 129 -5.60 -11.52 -21.01
C ASP A 129 -5.26 -12.60 -19.98
N GLY A 130 -4.64 -12.14 -18.90
CA GLY A 130 -4.20 -12.99 -17.80
C GLY A 130 -5.38 -13.56 -17.03
N LEU A 131 -5.19 -14.74 -16.45
CA LEU A 131 -6.14 -15.29 -15.48
C LEU A 131 -6.31 -14.29 -14.34
N VAL A 132 -7.55 -13.84 -14.10
CA VAL A 132 -7.92 -13.22 -12.84
C VAL A 132 -8.10 -14.33 -11.81
N ALA A 133 -7.05 -14.58 -11.04
CA ALA A 133 -7.15 -15.40 -9.83
C ALA A 133 -7.70 -14.55 -8.69
N GLY A 134 -8.62 -15.13 -7.91
CA GLY A 134 -8.99 -14.59 -6.61
C GLY A 134 -7.85 -14.81 -5.61
N ALA A 135 -7.28 -13.73 -5.07
CA ALA A 135 -5.95 -13.75 -4.48
C ALA A 135 -5.90 -13.92 -2.95
N SER A 136 -6.95 -14.27 -2.22
CA SER A 136 -6.86 -14.34 -0.74
C SER A 136 -5.75 -15.27 -0.20
N GLN A 137 -5.47 -16.39 -0.87
CA GLN A 137 -4.35 -17.25 -0.49
C GLN A 137 -2.99 -16.64 -0.89
N ALA A 138 -2.91 -16.01 -2.06
CA ALA A 138 -1.68 -15.34 -2.49
C ALA A 138 -1.39 -14.13 -1.58
N ALA A 139 -2.39 -13.32 -1.25
CA ALA A 139 -2.35 -12.20 -0.33
C ALA A 139 -1.81 -12.61 1.06
N ARG A 140 -2.33 -13.71 1.64
CA ARG A 140 -1.80 -14.30 2.89
C ARG A 140 -0.35 -14.74 2.78
N GLN A 141 0.06 -15.30 1.64
CA GLN A 141 1.43 -15.72 1.38
C GLN A 141 2.38 -14.53 1.19
N THR A 142 1.91 -13.46 0.55
CA THR A 142 2.65 -12.20 0.36
C THR A 142 3.05 -11.58 1.68
N ILE A 143 2.19 -11.71 2.71
CA ILE A 143 2.44 -11.21 4.06
C ILE A 143 3.09 -12.23 5.00
N ASN A 144 3.48 -13.40 4.49
CA ASN A 144 4.02 -14.50 5.28
C ASN A 144 3.13 -14.88 6.49
N SER A 145 1.81 -14.94 6.27
CA SER A 145 0.86 -15.45 7.26
C SER A 145 0.99 -16.98 7.37
N PRO A 146 0.92 -17.55 8.58
CA PRO A 146 0.74 -18.99 8.74
C PRO A 146 -0.51 -19.45 7.97
N ASP A 147 -0.29 -20.34 6.99
CA ASP A 147 -1.35 -20.91 6.16
C ASP A 147 -1.72 -22.32 6.64
N ILE A 148 -2.97 -22.73 6.42
CA ILE A 148 -3.48 -24.06 6.80
C ILE A 148 -2.59 -25.21 6.30
N GLY A 149 -1.95 -25.04 5.15
CA GLY A 149 -1.06 -26.05 4.55
C GLY A 149 0.41 -25.96 4.95
N ARG A 150 0.80 -24.97 5.76
CA ARG A 150 2.18 -24.75 6.24
C ARG A 150 2.17 -24.28 7.71
N PRO A 151 1.63 -25.08 8.65
CA PRO A 151 1.54 -24.67 10.03
C PRO A 151 2.93 -24.50 10.66
N ASN A 152 3.04 -23.57 11.59
CA ASN A 152 4.23 -23.28 12.38
C ASN A 152 3.85 -22.98 13.84
N VAL A 153 4.83 -22.57 14.65
CA VAL A 153 4.64 -22.26 16.08
C VAL A 153 3.63 -21.13 16.36
N ASN A 154 3.39 -20.26 15.39
CA ASN A 154 2.43 -19.15 15.49
C ASN A 154 1.04 -19.50 14.92
N SER A 155 0.86 -20.65 14.29
CA SER A 155 -0.44 -21.06 13.70
C SER A 155 -1.56 -21.16 14.72
N GLN A 156 -1.23 -21.46 15.98
CA GLN A 156 -2.19 -21.57 17.08
C GLN A 156 -2.82 -20.24 17.52
N TYR A 157 -2.25 -19.09 17.13
CA TYR A 157 -2.73 -17.77 17.51
C TYR A 157 -3.54 -17.15 16.37
N ASP A 158 -4.82 -17.45 16.28
CA ASP A 158 -5.70 -17.04 15.18
C ASP A 158 -6.67 -15.90 15.56
N GLY A 159 -6.29 -15.12 16.58
CA GLY A 159 -7.01 -13.95 17.06
C GLY A 159 -8.00 -14.27 18.18
N GLN A 160 -7.92 -15.46 18.78
CA GLN A 160 -8.85 -15.89 19.81
C GLN A 160 -8.87 -14.91 20.99
N GLY A 161 -10.06 -14.54 21.45
CA GLY A 161 -10.24 -13.61 22.56
C GLY A 161 -9.98 -12.14 22.24
N VAL A 162 -9.48 -11.82 21.04
CA VAL A 162 -9.28 -10.44 20.59
C VAL A 162 -10.50 -9.93 19.84
N ARG A 163 -10.88 -8.68 20.13
CA ARG A 163 -12.06 -8.05 19.54
C ARG A 163 -11.65 -6.82 18.73
N VAL A 164 -12.10 -6.81 17.49
CA VAL A 164 -11.77 -5.84 16.46
C VAL A 164 -13.02 -5.05 16.10
N ALA A 165 -12.95 -3.72 16.19
CA ALA A 165 -14.00 -2.87 15.66
C ALA A 165 -13.71 -2.49 14.20
N VAL A 166 -14.68 -2.75 13.33
CA VAL A 166 -14.62 -2.37 11.90
C VAL A 166 -15.53 -1.16 11.70
N LEU A 167 -14.93 0.02 11.51
CA LEU A 167 -15.62 1.27 11.25
C LEU A 167 -15.78 1.45 9.74
N ASP A 168 -16.95 1.08 9.22
CA ASP A 168 -17.19 1.00 7.76
C ASP A 168 -18.69 1.15 7.44
N THR A 169 -19.17 0.52 6.36
CA THR A 169 -20.55 0.50 5.86
C THR A 169 -21.49 -0.46 6.59
N GLY A 170 -20.98 -1.14 7.60
CA GLY A 170 -21.64 -2.25 8.29
C GLY A 170 -21.03 -3.60 7.88
N VAL A 171 -21.49 -4.67 8.53
CA VAL A 171 -21.07 -6.04 8.23
C VAL A 171 -22.31 -6.90 8.05
N HIS A 172 -22.43 -7.60 6.93
CA HIS A 172 -23.47 -8.60 6.75
C HIS A 172 -23.19 -9.80 7.69
N PRO A 173 -24.21 -10.35 8.40
CA PRO A 173 -24.07 -11.56 9.21
C PRO A 173 -23.89 -12.81 8.33
N HIS A 174 -22.73 -12.88 7.69
CA HIS A 174 -22.31 -13.95 6.80
C HIS A 174 -21.96 -15.19 7.61
N GLY A 175 -22.25 -16.37 7.06
CA GLY A 175 -21.99 -17.62 7.78
C GLY A 175 -20.49 -17.96 7.95
N ASP A 176 -19.59 -17.25 7.28
CA ASP A 176 -18.13 -17.34 7.53
C ASP A 176 -17.71 -16.63 8.84
N PHE A 177 -18.63 -15.92 9.53
CA PHE A 177 -18.39 -15.28 10.82
C PHE A 177 -18.99 -16.09 11.98
N TYR A 178 -18.90 -17.42 11.92
CA TYR A 178 -19.58 -18.30 12.88
C TYR A 178 -19.23 -17.93 14.33
N ASN A 179 -20.18 -17.27 15.02
CA ASN A 179 -20.05 -16.70 16.37
C ASN A 179 -18.97 -15.63 16.56
N THR A 180 -18.33 -15.13 15.50
CA THR A 180 -17.32 -14.07 15.62
C THR A 180 -17.88 -12.66 15.41
N LEU A 181 -19.05 -12.49 14.77
CA LEU A 181 -19.73 -11.18 14.73
C LEU A 181 -20.51 -10.93 16.04
N LEU A 182 -19.93 -10.15 16.96
CA LEU A 182 -20.46 -9.96 18.32
C LEU A 182 -21.53 -8.88 18.45
N GLY A 183 -21.49 -7.87 17.58
CA GLY A 183 -22.39 -6.73 17.68
C GLY A 183 -22.32 -5.85 16.45
N GLN A 184 -23.43 -5.15 16.18
CA GLN A 184 -23.52 -4.19 15.09
C GLN A 184 -24.20 -2.93 15.61
N PHE A 185 -23.60 -1.77 15.34
CA PHE A 185 -24.04 -0.47 15.83
C PHE A 185 -24.02 0.53 14.68
N ASP A 186 -25.04 1.39 14.61
CA ASP A 186 -25.18 2.41 13.57
C ASP A 186 -24.93 3.80 14.13
N PHE A 187 -24.14 4.58 13.41
CA PHE A 187 -23.81 5.98 13.72
C PHE A 187 -24.24 6.92 12.59
N VAL A 188 -24.61 6.39 11.43
CA VAL A 188 -24.96 7.17 10.26
C VAL A 188 -26.20 8.02 10.55
N ASN A 189 -26.19 9.27 10.09
CA ASN A 189 -27.32 10.20 10.24
C ASN A 189 -27.74 10.43 11.71
N GLY A 190 -26.78 10.46 12.64
CA GLY A 190 -27.04 10.73 14.06
C GLY A 190 -27.65 9.55 14.82
N ALA A 191 -27.47 8.32 14.33
CA ALA A 191 -27.92 7.12 15.01
C ALA A 191 -27.18 6.83 16.34
N ASN A 192 -26.03 7.48 16.57
CA ASN A 192 -25.32 7.56 17.86
C ASN A 192 -25.12 6.20 18.56
N GLY A 193 -24.70 5.18 17.81
CA GLY A 193 -24.40 3.86 18.37
C GLY A 193 -25.64 3.01 18.62
N ARG A 194 -26.74 3.25 17.91
CA ARG A 194 -27.93 2.41 17.98
C ARG A 194 -27.59 0.99 17.55
N GLN A 195 -27.82 0.02 18.43
CA GLN A 195 -27.66 -1.39 18.09
C GLN A 195 -28.61 -1.79 16.94
N THR A 196 -28.09 -2.54 15.99
CA THR A 196 -28.78 -2.89 14.75
C THR A 196 -28.47 -4.33 14.32
N SER A 197 -29.21 -4.81 13.34
CA SER A 197 -28.92 -6.06 12.62
C SER A 197 -28.99 -5.83 11.10
N LEU A 198 -28.76 -4.58 10.67
CA LEU A 198 -28.80 -4.20 9.27
C LEU A 198 -27.73 -4.97 8.49
N SER A 199 -28.15 -5.56 7.38
CA SER A 199 -27.21 -6.06 6.39
C SER A 199 -26.47 -4.88 5.76
N ASP A 200 -25.18 -5.08 5.52
CA ASP A 200 -24.34 -4.15 4.77
C ASP A 200 -24.87 -3.97 3.34
N GLN A 201 -25.44 -2.80 3.06
CA GLN A 201 -26.04 -2.48 1.75
C GLN A 201 -25.00 -2.05 0.74
N TYR A 202 -23.82 -1.59 1.17
CA TYR A 202 -22.77 -1.18 0.26
C TYR A 202 -21.85 -2.35 -0.10
N GLY A 203 -21.48 -3.16 0.90
CA GLY A 203 -20.74 -4.42 0.77
C GLY A 203 -19.26 -4.33 1.13
N HIS A 204 -18.74 -3.14 1.41
CA HIS A 204 -17.30 -2.94 1.69
C HIS A 204 -16.93 -3.42 3.08
N GLY A 205 -17.70 -3.06 4.12
CA GLY A 205 -17.39 -3.45 5.49
C GLY A 205 -17.46 -4.97 5.70
N THR A 206 -18.36 -5.66 4.99
CA THR A 206 -18.40 -7.14 4.96
C THR A 206 -17.13 -7.74 4.37
N HIS A 207 -16.61 -7.16 3.29
CA HIS A 207 -15.36 -7.59 2.66
C HIS A 207 -14.18 -7.42 3.62
N ILE A 208 -14.09 -6.25 4.26
CA ILE A 208 -13.06 -5.93 5.27
C ILE A 208 -13.12 -6.85 6.48
N ALA A 209 -14.29 -6.99 7.11
CA ALA A 209 -14.46 -7.90 8.24
C ALA A 209 -14.08 -9.33 7.88
N GLY A 210 -14.40 -9.75 6.64
CA GLY A 210 -14.07 -11.07 6.13
C GLY A 210 -12.58 -11.31 5.98
N MET A 211 -11.82 -10.32 5.49
CA MET A 211 -10.35 -10.41 5.44
C MET A 211 -9.73 -10.56 6.84
N ILE A 212 -10.38 -10.00 7.86
CA ILE A 212 -9.93 -10.11 9.25
C ILE A 212 -10.29 -11.48 9.82
N ALA A 213 -11.58 -11.82 9.84
CA ALA A 213 -12.13 -12.84 10.74
C ALA A 213 -13.00 -13.92 10.06
N SER A 214 -12.97 -14.03 8.73
CA SER A 214 -13.64 -15.14 8.03
C SER A 214 -13.00 -16.48 8.40
N ASP A 215 -13.80 -17.49 8.76
CA ASP A 215 -13.34 -18.88 8.90
C ASP A 215 -13.13 -19.58 7.53
N GLY A 216 -13.55 -18.92 6.45
CA GLY A 216 -13.46 -19.39 5.08
C GLY A 216 -14.28 -20.65 4.80
N TRP A 217 -15.17 -21.08 5.69
CA TRP A 217 -15.91 -22.34 5.60
C TRP A 217 -16.68 -22.47 4.29
N TYR A 218 -17.27 -21.38 3.79
CA TYR A 218 -18.01 -21.41 2.54
C TYR A 218 -17.14 -21.27 1.28
N SER A 219 -15.82 -21.16 1.44
CA SER A 219 -14.84 -21.20 0.35
C SER A 219 -14.34 -22.64 0.13
N LYS A 220 -13.95 -22.95 -1.11
CA LYS A 220 -13.37 -24.28 -1.41
C LYS A 220 -12.05 -24.42 -0.66
N SER A 221 -11.93 -25.45 0.17
CA SER A 221 -10.74 -25.73 0.98
C SER A 221 -10.28 -24.56 1.88
N GLN A 222 -11.22 -23.75 2.40
CA GLN A 222 -10.92 -22.59 3.24
C GLN A 222 -9.99 -21.54 2.59
N LYS A 223 -9.91 -21.54 1.25
CA LYS A 223 -9.04 -20.65 0.49
C LYS A 223 -9.24 -19.16 0.84
N PHE A 224 -10.44 -18.77 1.24
CA PHE A 224 -10.83 -17.37 1.51
C PHE A 224 -10.98 -17.08 3.02
N GLN A 225 -10.22 -17.81 3.86
CA GLN A 225 -10.13 -17.57 5.29
C GLN A 225 -9.41 -16.24 5.57
N GLY A 226 -9.93 -15.47 6.53
CA GLY A 226 -9.29 -14.27 7.05
C GLY A 226 -8.03 -14.59 7.86
N VAL A 227 -7.16 -13.60 8.03
CA VAL A 227 -5.85 -13.79 8.69
C VAL A 227 -5.99 -14.17 10.18
N SER A 228 -7.08 -13.73 10.82
CA SER A 228 -7.40 -14.00 12.24
C SER A 228 -8.82 -14.53 12.40
N SER A 229 -9.06 -15.74 11.91
CA SER A 229 -10.40 -16.33 11.78
C SER A 229 -11.18 -16.52 13.09
N TYR A 230 -10.54 -16.42 14.26
CA TYR A 230 -11.21 -16.49 15.56
C TYR A 230 -11.22 -15.15 16.31
N ALA A 231 -10.72 -14.08 15.68
CA ALA A 231 -10.97 -12.73 16.16
C ALA A 231 -12.46 -12.41 16.06
N SER A 232 -12.96 -11.76 17.09
CA SER A 232 -14.35 -11.30 17.14
C SER A 232 -14.48 -9.92 16.52
N VAL A 233 -15.48 -9.71 15.68
CA VAL A 233 -15.77 -8.44 15.00
C VAL A 233 -16.93 -7.72 15.69
N VAL A 234 -16.75 -6.44 15.95
CA VAL A 234 -17.82 -5.49 16.28
C VAL A 234 -17.97 -4.52 15.12
N SER A 235 -19.13 -4.52 14.47
CA SER A 235 -19.40 -3.66 13.32
C SER A 235 -19.89 -2.30 13.79
N LEU A 236 -19.15 -1.23 13.45
CA LEU A 236 -19.56 0.15 13.68
C LEU A 236 -19.82 0.79 12.32
N ARG A 237 -21.09 0.94 11.97
CA ARG A 237 -21.51 1.53 10.70
C ARG A 237 -21.43 3.05 10.77
N VAL A 238 -20.46 3.61 10.05
CA VAL A 238 -20.18 5.07 9.95
C VAL A 238 -20.27 5.57 8.51
N LEU A 239 -20.39 4.66 7.54
CA LEU A 239 -20.63 4.94 6.13
C LEU A 239 -22.03 4.42 5.74
N ASN A 240 -22.75 5.19 4.93
CA ASN A 240 -24.11 4.89 4.49
C ASN A 240 -24.14 3.85 3.34
N ASP A 241 -25.33 3.61 2.80
CA ASP A 241 -25.58 2.56 1.78
C ASP A 241 -24.88 2.79 0.43
N ILE A 242 -24.25 3.96 0.23
CA ILE A 242 -23.45 4.29 -0.95
C ILE A 242 -21.96 4.49 -0.60
N GLY A 243 -21.53 4.08 0.60
CA GLY A 243 -20.12 4.15 1.01
C GLY A 243 -19.64 5.54 1.45
N GLN A 244 -20.57 6.44 1.79
CA GLN A 244 -20.24 7.81 2.22
C GLN A 244 -20.57 8.02 3.69
N GLY A 245 -19.73 8.76 4.42
CA GLY A 245 -19.98 9.10 5.81
C GLY A 245 -19.46 10.48 6.16
N ARG A 246 -19.86 10.96 7.34
CA ARG A 246 -19.40 12.23 7.88
C ARG A 246 -18.31 11.97 8.92
N VAL A 247 -17.35 12.90 9.02
CA VAL A 247 -16.33 12.88 10.08
C VAL A 247 -16.98 12.82 11.47
N SER A 248 -18.12 13.52 11.66
CA SER A 248 -18.90 13.46 12.90
C SER A 248 -19.33 12.05 13.29
N ASP A 249 -19.74 11.24 12.32
CA ASP A 249 -20.24 9.88 12.58
C ASP A 249 -19.08 8.94 12.93
N VAL A 250 -17.92 9.14 12.30
CA VAL A 250 -16.68 8.42 12.63
C VAL A 250 -16.20 8.80 14.04
N ILE A 251 -16.18 10.09 14.38
CA ILE A 251 -15.80 10.57 15.72
C ILE A 251 -16.76 10.03 16.78
N ALA A 252 -18.08 10.03 16.53
CA ALA A 252 -19.07 9.46 17.44
C ALA A 252 -18.84 7.95 17.67
N ALA A 253 -18.44 7.21 16.65
CA ALA A 253 -18.07 5.81 16.79
C ALA A 253 -16.78 5.60 17.60
N LEU A 254 -15.76 6.45 17.39
CA LEU A 254 -14.52 6.41 18.18
C LEU A 254 -14.77 6.75 19.65
N ASP A 255 -15.62 7.75 19.93
CA ASP A 255 -16.07 8.11 21.27
C ASP A 255 -16.84 6.96 21.94
N TRP A 256 -17.75 6.32 21.20
CA TRP A 256 -18.44 5.11 21.65
C TRP A 256 -17.48 3.95 21.93
N VAL A 257 -16.39 3.81 21.17
CA VAL A 257 -15.37 2.79 21.49
C VAL A 257 -14.71 3.09 22.84
N LEU A 258 -14.44 4.35 23.17
CA LEU A 258 -13.86 4.72 24.46
C LEU A 258 -14.83 4.47 25.62
N ASP A 259 -16.09 4.87 25.46
CA ASP A 259 -17.11 4.81 26.52
C ASP A 259 -17.71 3.40 26.72
N VAL A 260 -18.06 2.74 25.62
CA VAL A 260 -18.81 1.47 25.63
C VAL A 260 -17.98 0.32 25.07
N GLY A 261 -17.34 0.53 23.92
CA GLY A 261 -16.67 -0.54 23.18
C GLY A 261 -15.51 -1.19 23.92
N ARG A 262 -14.65 -0.41 24.55
CA ARG A 262 -13.52 -0.91 25.32
C ARG A 262 -13.98 -1.52 26.65
N PRO A 263 -14.83 -0.88 27.49
CA PRO A 263 -15.23 -1.47 28.76
C PRO A 263 -16.15 -2.68 28.64
N GLN A 264 -17.13 -2.66 27.72
CA GLN A 264 -18.14 -3.71 27.61
C GLN A 264 -17.77 -4.78 26.58
N TYR A 265 -17.23 -4.34 25.44
CA TYR A 265 -16.83 -5.25 24.37
C TYR A 265 -15.34 -5.55 24.40
N ASN A 266 -14.49 -5.03 25.29
CA ASN A 266 -13.02 -5.27 25.24
C ASN A 266 -12.42 -5.10 23.84
N ILE A 267 -12.88 -4.09 23.08
CA ILE A 267 -12.28 -3.78 21.78
C ILE A 267 -10.82 -3.39 21.98
N ARG A 268 -9.93 -4.08 21.27
CA ARG A 268 -8.47 -3.88 21.35
C ARG A 268 -7.86 -3.33 20.06
N VAL A 269 -8.56 -3.48 18.93
CA VAL A 269 -8.09 -3.05 17.61
C VAL A 269 -9.21 -2.36 16.85
N ILE A 270 -8.90 -1.29 16.13
CA ILE A 270 -9.78 -0.59 15.22
C ILE A 270 -9.21 -0.66 13.80
N ASN A 271 -10.07 -1.02 12.85
CA ASN A 271 -9.80 -0.92 11.43
C ASN A 271 -10.56 0.28 10.81
N LEU A 272 -9.82 1.23 10.25
CA LEU A 272 -10.35 2.37 9.49
C LEU A 272 -9.95 2.25 8.01
N SER A 273 -10.79 1.55 7.25
CA SER A 273 -10.65 1.41 5.80
C SER A 273 -11.37 2.55 5.04
N LEU A 274 -11.23 3.77 5.56
CA LEU A 274 -11.84 5.01 5.09
C LEU A 274 -10.87 6.18 5.29
N GLY A 275 -11.13 7.31 4.64
CA GLY A 275 -10.38 8.53 4.89
C GLY A 275 -10.92 9.73 4.13
N LYS A 276 -10.44 10.92 4.53
CA LYS A 276 -10.69 12.20 3.85
C LYS A 276 -9.38 12.84 3.37
N ALA A 277 -9.48 13.84 2.51
CA ALA A 277 -8.33 14.67 2.18
C ALA A 277 -7.78 15.36 3.45
N ILE A 278 -6.47 15.50 3.53
CA ILE A 278 -5.83 16.34 4.55
C ILE A 278 -6.06 17.80 4.12
N GLU A 279 -6.74 18.56 4.94
CA GLU A 279 -7.10 19.97 4.69
C GLU A 279 -6.44 20.92 5.69
N GLU A 280 -5.87 20.36 6.77
CA GLU A 280 -5.24 21.07 7.88
C GLU A 280 -4.09 20.25 8.48
N ALA A 281 -3.30 20.88 9.35
CA ALA A 281 -2.27 20.20 10.13
C ALA A 281 -2.91 19.17 11.07
N GLN A 282 -2.18 18.10 11.39
CA GLN A 282 -2.68 16.99 12.19
C GLN A 282 -3.17 17.39 13.59
N GLU A 283 -2.61 18.47 14.15
CA GLU A 283 -2.99 18.99 15.46
C GLU A 283 -4.36 19.67 15.45
N ASP A 284 -4.80 20.15 14.29
CA ASP A 284 -6.10 20.81 14.10
C ASP A 284 -7.17 19.86 13.52
N ASP A 285 -6.78 18.74 12.89
CA ASP A 285 -7.71 17.76 12.34
C ASP A 285 -8.45 17.01 13.48
N PRO A 286 -9.77 17.20 13.65
CA PRO A 286 -10.52 16.59 14.75
C PRO A 286 -10.60 15.05 14.63
N LEU A 287 -10.50 14.50 13.42
CA LEU A 287 -10.48 13.06 13.21
C LEU A 287 -9.14 12.47 13.67
N VAL A 288 -8.03 13.17 13.38
CA VAL A 288 -6.69 12.77 13.87
C VAL A 288 -6.64 12.84 15.40
N GLN A 289 -7.14 13.92 16.01
CA GLN A 289 -7.22 14.03 17.46
C GLN A 289 -8.03 12.88 18.08
N ALA A 290 -9.17 12.51 17.46
CA ALA A 290 -10.01 11.43 17.95
C ALA A 290 -9.30 10.06 17.90
N VAL A 291 -8.65 9.71 16.78
CA VAL A 291 -7.91 8.44 16.70
C VAL A 291 -6.70 8.40 17.64
N ASN A 292 -6.06 9.54 17.87
CA ASN A 292 -4.96 9.64 18.83
C ASN A 292 -5.44 9.39 20.26
N ARG A 293 -6.62 9.90 20.65
CA ARG A 293 -7.22 9.59 21.96
C ARG A 293 -7.54 8.11 22.12
N VAL A 294 -8.01 7.45 21.06
CA VAL A 294 -8.27 6.00 21.08
C VAL A 294 -6.98 5.20 21.21
N TRP A 295 -5.94 5.61 20.47
CA TRP A 295 -4.59 5.06 20.59
C TRP A 295 -4.05 5.16 22.03
N ASP A 296 -4.15 6.34 22.63
CA ASP A 296 -3.69 6.63 23.99
C ASP A 296 -4.45 5.84 25.07
N ALA A 297 -5.69 5.39 24.77
CA ALA A 297 -6.45 4.49 25.62
C ALA A 297 -6.02 3.01 25.52
N GLY A 298 -4.97 2.70 24.75
CA GLY A 298 -4.42 1.36 24.57
C GLY A 298 -5.13 0.51 23.51
N VAL A 299 -5.94 1.13 22.64
CA VAL A 299 -6.60 0.47 21.50
C VAL A 299 -5.76 0.73 20.26
N VAL A 300 -5.34 -0.32 19.56
CA VAL A 300 -4.53 -0.16 18.34
C VAL A 300 -5.41 0.37 17.21
N VAL A 301 -5.00 1.44 16.55
CA VAL A 301 -5.70 2.01 15.39
C VAL A 301 -4.90 1.75 14.12
N VAL A 302 -5.54 1.12 13.14
CA VAL A 302 -4.97 0.83 11.82
C VAL A 302 -5.81 1.55 10.76
N ALA A 303 -5.16 2.41 9.97
CA ALA A 303 -5.80 3.26 8.98
C ALA A 303 -5.25 3.00 7.56
N ALA A 304 -6.11 3.13 6.56
CA ALA A 304 -5.72 3.08 5.17
C ALA A 304 -4.91 4.32 4.77
N ALA A 305 -3.85 4.13 3.96
CA ALA A 305 -3.07 5.26 3.43
C ALA A 305 -3.90 6.13 2.46
N GLY A 306 -4.78 5.51 1.67
CA GLY A 306 -5.58 6.14 0.63
C GLY A 306 -5.30 5.55 -0.76
N ASN A 307 -6.20 5.82 -1.70
CA ASN A 307 -6.15 5.26 -3.06
C ASN A 307 -5.79 6.34 -4.12
N TYR A 308 -4.98 7.33 -3.75
CA TYR A 308 -4.67 8.51 -4.56
C TYR A 308 -3.22 8.52 -5.08
N GLY A 309 -2.52 7.39 -5.03
CA GLY A 309 -1.10 7.28 -5.41
C GLY A 309 -0.77 7.68 -6.86
N THR A 310 -1.76 7.64 -7.76
CA THR A 310 -1.59 8.09 -9.16
C THR A 310 -1.40 9.60 -9.28
N PHE A 311 -1.72 10.36 -8.23
CA PHE A 311 -1.47 11.79 -8.14
C PHE A 311 -0.06 12.12 -7.61
N GLY A 312 0.75 11.11 -7.26
CA GLY A 312 2.13 11.26 -6.79
C GLY A 312 2.27 11.23 -5.26
N HIS A 313 3.31 11.89 -4.77
CA HIS A 313 3.58 12.10 -3.34
C HIS A 313 2.61 13.10 -2.71
N GLY A 314 2.50 13.11 -1.37
CA GLY A 314 1.59 14.02 -0.66
C GLY A 314 0.13 13.57 -0.70
N THR A 315 -0.14 12.28 -0.95
CA THR A 315 -1.48 11.77 -1.23
C THR A 315 -2.08 10.94 -0.09
N ILE A 316 -1.38 10.86 1.05
CA ILE A 316 -1.90 10.24 2.27
C ILE A 316 -3.18 10.95 2.73
N THR A 317 -4.13 10.17 3.24
CA THR A 317 -5.43 10.65 3.71
C THR A 317 -5.49 10.73 5.23
N SER A 318 -6.37 11.58 5.76
CA SER A 318 -6.74 11.58 7.19
C SER A 318 -7.72 10.44 7.47
N PRO A 319 -7.53 9.66 8.56
CA PRO A 319 -6.59 9.89 9.68
C PRO A 319 -5.22 9.21 9.56
N GLY A 320 -4.89 8.61 8.41
CA GLY A 320 -3.59 7.98 8.17
C GLY A 320 -2.38 8.93 8.19
N ASN A 321 -2.62 10.24 8.29
CA ASN A 321 -1.57 11.24 8.52
C ASN A 321 -1.14 11.39 9.99
N SER A 322 -1.87 10.80 10.94
CA SER A 322 -1.43 10.77 12.34
C SER A 322 -0.05 10.11 12.48
N ARG A 323 0.83 10.74 13.25
CA ARG A 323 2.13 10.14 13.62
C ARG A 323 1.99 8.89 14.48
N LYS A 324 0.91 8.73 15.25
CA LYS A 324 0.72 7.61 16.19
C LYS A 324 0.24 6.36 15.48
N VAL A 325 -0.89 6.46 14.77
CA VAL A 325 -1.60 5.32 14.20
C VAL A 325 -0.77 4.58 13.14
N ILE A 326 -1.14 3.31 12.90
CA ILE A 326 -0.53 2.49 11.86
C ILE A 326 -1.21 2.78 10.53
N THR A 327 -0.47 3.33 9.57
CA THR A 327 -0.96 3.67 8.23
C THR A 327 -0.46 2.66 7.22
N VAL A 328 -1.38 2.06 6.48
CA VAL A 328 -1.09 0.90 5.63
C VAL A 328 -1.28 1.24 4.16
N GLY A 329 -0.20 1.08 3.38
CA GLY A 329 -0.22 1.12 1.93
C GLY A 329 -0.49 -0.26 1.31
N SER A 330 -0.67 -0.32 0.00
CA SER A 330 -0.98 -1.57 -0.72
C SER A 330 0.17 -1.98 -1.64
N ILE A 331 0.50 -3.28 -1.63
CA ILE A 331 1.32 -3.94 -2.64
C ILE A 331 0.47 -4.88 -3.51
N THR A 332 0.93 -5.15 -4.73
CA THR A 332 0.41 -6.23 -5.57
C THR A 332 1.03 -7.56 -5.18
N ASP A 333 0.28 -8.66 -5.36
CA ASP A 333 0.79 -10.03 -5.21
C ASP A 333 0.79 -10.84 -6.51
N ASN A 334 0.22 -10.25 -7.58
CA ASN A 334 -0.07 -10.87 -8.89
C ASN A 334 -0.64 -12.31 -8.86
N GLY A 335 -1.21 -12.76 -7.74
CA GLY A 335 -1.58 -14.14 -7.49
C GLY A 335 -0.40 -15.14 -7.45
N THR A 336 0.85 -14.69 -7.33
CA THR A 336 2.08 -15.51 -7.36
C THR A 336 2.56 -15.94 -5.96
N GLY A 337 1.90 -15.45 -4.90
CA GLY A 337 2.04 -15.98 -3.53
C GLY A 337 3.39 -15.64 -2.91
N ASN A 338 4.25 -16.65 -2.74
CA ASN A 338 5.59 -16.47 -2.16
C ASN A 338 6.67 -16.11 -3.18
N ASN A 339 6.31 -15.93 -4.46
CA ASN A 339 7.20 -15.36 -5.46
C ASN A 339 7.01 -13.85 -5.51
N PHE A 340 7.97 -13.13 -4.95
CA PHE A 340 7.87 -11.67 -4.81
C PHE A 340 8.47 -10.88 -5.97
N SER A 341 9.00 -11.56 -7.01
CA SER A 341 9.74 -10.92 -8.11
C SER A 341 8.87 -10.03 -9.02
N ASP A 342 7.54 -10.16 -8.92
CA ASP A 342 6.56 -9.36 -9.66
C ASP A 342 5.64 -8.52 -8.75
N ASP A 343 5.96 -8.44 -7.46
CA ASP A 343 5.29 -7.59 -6.49
C ASP A 343 5.81 -6.15 -6.59
N TYR A 344 4.91 -5.17 -6.64
CA TYR A 344 5.26 -3.76 -6.58
C TYR A 344 4.16 -2.98 -5.88
N VAL A 345 4.50 -1.79 -5.36
CA VAL A 345 3.52 -0.92 -4.71
C VAL A 345 2.35 -0.65 -5.65
N SER A 346 1.13 -0.95 -5.22
CA SER A 346 -0.08 -0.75 -6.01
C SER A 346 -0.13 0.67 -6.54
N THR A 347 -0.45 0.85 -7.82
CA THR A 347 -0.43 2.17 -8.48
C THR A 347 -1.35 3.18 -7.79
N PHE A 348 -2.47 2.73 -7.23
CA PHE A 348 -3.39 3.56 -6.46
C PHE A 348 -2.91 3.85 -5.04
N SER A 349 -1.96 3.11 -4.46
CA SER A 349 -1.58 3.30 -3.05
C SER A 349 -1.02 4.70 -2.83
N SER A 350 -1.68 5.47 -1.95
CA SER A 350 -1.22 6.80 -1.56
C SER A 350 0.19 6.78 -0.99
N ARG A 351 0.92 7.88 -1.21
CA ARG A 351 2.35 8.03 -0.92
C ARG A 351 2.58 9.26 -0.06
N GLY A 352 3.50 9.13 0.89
CA GLY A 352 3.98 10.23 1.72
C GLY A 352 4.90 11.19 0.96
N PRO A 353 5.55 12.12 1.69
CA PRO A 353 5.20 12.47 3.07
C PRO A 353 3.77 13.00 3.15
N THR A 354 3.19 13.11 4.34
CA THR A 354 1.85 13.71 4.49
C THR A 354 1.86 15.15 4.02
N ALA A 355 0.74 15.62 3.47
CA ALA A 355 0.55 17.05 3.26
C ALA A 355 0.60 17.79 4.62
N TYR A 356 1.01 19.07 4.60
CA TYR A 356 1.15 19.97 5.76
C TYR A 356 2.29 19.61 6.72
N ASP A 357 2.19 18.47 7.41
CA ASP A 357 3.10 18.10 8.50
C ASP A 357 4.36 17.36 8.06
N HIS A 358 4.41 16.93 6.79
CA HIS A 358 5.52 16.16 6.21
C HIS A 358 5.90 14.90 7.01
N VAL A 359 4.92 14.16 7.54
CA VAL A 359 5.15 12.89 8.24
C VAL A 359 5.50 11.80 7.23
N MET A 360 6.50 10.99 7.53
CA MET A 360 6.87 9.81 6.73
C MET A 360 5.79 8.73 6.83
N LYS A 361 5.12 8.45 5.70
CA LYS A 361 4.00 7.51 5.58
C LYS A 361 4.00 6.86 4.18
N PRO A 362 3.38 5.68 3.98
CA PRO A 362 2.77 4.82 4.99
C PRO A 362 3.81 4.21 5.95
N ASP A 363 3.37 3.61 7.05
CA ASP A 363 4.30 2.93 7.98
C ASP A 363 4.78 1.59 7.40
N LEU A 364 3.89 0.87 6.70
CA LEU A 364 4.19 -0.40 6.03
C LEU A 364 3.16 -0.69 4.92
N LEU A 365 3.43 -1.72 4.12
CA LEU A 365 2.54 -2.24 3.09
C LEU A 365 1.93 -3.59 3.50
N ALA A 366 0.77 -3.92 2.94
CA ALA A 366 0.24 -5.28 2.92
C ALA A 366 -0.47 -5.56 1.58
N SER A 367 -0.91 -6.80 1.34
CA SER A 367 -1.58 -7.14 0.09
C SER A 367 -2.94 -6.45 0.03
N GLY A 368 -3.16 -5.72 -1.07
CA GLY A 368 -4.42 -4.99 -1.26
C GLY A 368 -4.91 -5.00 -2.71
N ASN A 369 -4.29 -5.79 -3.58
CA ASN A 369 -4.66 -5.90 -4.98
C ASN A 369 -5.41 -7.22 -5.24
N LYS A 370 -6.61 -7.13 -5.82
CA LYS A 370 -7.45 -8.28 -6.21
C LYS A 370 -7.71 -9.30 -5.08
N VAL A 371 -7.93 -8.80 -3.87
CA VAL A 371 -8.17 -9.65 -2.70
C VAL A 371 -9.62 -10.12 -2.65
N VAL A 372 -9.82 -11.41 -2.33
CA VAL A 372 -11.14 -12.04 -2.25
C VAL A 372 -11.56 -12.21 -0.80
N ALA A 373 -12.77 -11.74 -0.48
CA ALA A 373 -13.34 -11.88 0.85
C ALA A 373 -14.88 -11.98 0.76
N PRO A 374 -15.57 -12.38 1.85
CA PRO A 374 -17.02 -12.48 1.93
C PRO A 374 -17.77 -11.33 1.26
N LEU A 375 -18.83 -11.69 0.56
CA LEU A 375 -19.72 -10.74 -0.13
C LEU A 375 -20.99 -10.55 0.70
N ALA A 376 -21.43 -9.30 0.86
CA ALA A 376 -22.78 -8.99 1.34
C ALA A 376 -23.81 -9.20 0.20
N PRO A 377 -24.77 -10.13 0.33
CA PRO A 377 -25.74 -10.42 -0.73
C PRO A 377 -26.59 -9.19 -1.08
N GLY A 378 -26.72 -8.89 -2.37
CA GLY A 378 -27.54 -7.77 -2.85
C GLY A 378 -26.93 -6.38 -2.63
N SER A 379 -25.70 -6.30 -2.09
CA SER A 379 -25.00 -5.04 -1.86
C SER A 379 -24.70 -4.28 -3.15
N LEU A 380 -24.60 -2.95 -3.07
CA LEU A 380 -24.33 -2.07 -4.20
C LEU A 380 -23.04 -2.47 -4.94
N LEU A 381 -21.96 -2.79 -4.23
CA LEU A 381 -20.72 -3.24 -4.86
C LEU A 381 -20.91 -4.56 -5.63
N SER A 382 -21.70 -5.51 -5.12
CA SER A 382 -21.99 -6.75 -5.85
C SER A 382 -22.77 -6.52 -7.14
N LEU A 383 -23.63 -5.48 -7.16
CA LEU A 383 -24.43 -5.10 -8.33
C LEU A 383 -23.60 -4.31 -9.36
N LEU A 384 -22.71 -3.43 -8.89
CA LEU A 384 -21.84 -2.62 -9.75
C LEU A 384 -20.65 -3.41 -10.31
N LEU A 385 -20.16 -4.41 -9.57
CA LEU A 385 -18.99 -5.21 -9.93
C LEU A 385 -19.33 -6.70 -10.09
N PRO A 386 -20.30 -7.08 -10.95
CA PRO A 386 -20.73 -8.48 -11.07
C PRO A 386 -19.62 -9.40 -11.61
N LEU A 387 -18.64 -8.85 -12.33
CA LEU A 387 -17.47 -9.60 -12.82
C LEU A 387 -16.45 -9.91 -11.71
N ASN A 388 -16.54 -9.22 -10.59
CA ASN A 388 -15.67 -9.45 -9.43
C ASN A 388 -16.29 -10.44 -8.44
N VAL A 389 -17.50 -10.94 -8.70
CA VAL A 389 -18.16 -11.93 -7.84
C VAL A 389 -17.52 -13.31 -8.07
N VAL A 390 -16.97 -13.86 -7.00
CA VAL A 390 -16.34 -15.18 -6.99
C VAL A 390 -17.29 -16.18 -6.32
N THR A 391 -17.40 -17.38 -6.90
CA THR A 391 -18.23 -18.45 -6.31
C THR A 391 -17.40 -19.30 -5.35
N GLY A 392 -17.94 -19.53 -4.16
CA GLY A 392 -17.38 -20.42 -3.14
C GLY A 392 -17.69 -21.90 -3.40
N ARG A 393 -18.04 -22.62 -2.33
CA ARG A 393 -18.41 -24.06 -2.38
C ARG A 393 -19.69 -24.33 -3.18
N SER A 394 -20.63 -23.40 -3.18
CA SER A 394 -21.92 -23.48 -3.89
C SER A 394 -22.21 -22.18 -4.63
N PHE A 395 -23.11 -22.21 -5.61
CA PHE A 395 -23.59 -21.01 -6.29
C PHE A 395 -24.25 -19.98 -5.35
N THR A 396 -24.73 -20.41 -4.18
CA THR A 396 -25.31 -19.55 -3.13
C THR A 396 -24.24 -18.90 -2.24
N HIS A 397 -23.03 -19.46 -2.18
CA HIS A 397 -21.93 -18.90 -1.40
C HIS A 397 -21.07 -18.03 -2.32
N LYS A 398 -21.11 -16.72 -2.09
CA LYS A 398 -20.44 -15.74 -2.94
C LYS A 398 -19.41 -14.96 -2.15
N TYR A 399 -18.36 -14.59 -2.85
CA TYR A 399 -17.27 -13.73 -2.41
C TYR A 399 -17.11 -12.60 -3.40
N LEU A 400 -16.38 -11.55 -3.03
CA LEU A 400 -16.13 -10.40 -3.89
C LEU A 400 -14.63 -10.16 -3.97
N THR A 401 -14.14 -9.88 -5.17
CA THR A 401 -12.77 -9.40 -5.40
C THR A 401 -12.76 -7.88 -5.36
N LEU A 402 -12.00 -7.28 -4.43
CA LEU A 402 -11.81 -5.83 -4.35
C LEU A 402 -10.32 -5.49 -4.37
N SER A 403 -10.01 -4.20 -4.53
CA SER A 403 -8.65 -3.68 -4.47
C SER A 403 -8.64 -2.32 -3.81
N GLY A 404 -7.66 -2.07 -2.96
CA GLY A 404 -7.52 -0.82 -2.23
C GLY A 404 -6.60 -0.98 -1.03
N THR A 405 -6.09 0.15 -0.51
CA THR A 405 -5.40 0.16 0.78
C THR A 405 -6.30 -0.33 1.91
N SER A 406 -7.63 -0.19 1.76
CA SER A 406 -8.65 -0.77 2.63
C SER A 406 -8.44 -2.26 2.91
N MET A 407 -8.11 -3.05 1.88
CA MET A 407 -7.85 -4.49 2.01
C MET A 407 -6.52 -4.74 2.74
N ALA A 408 -5.48 -3.98 2.41
CA ALA A 408 -4.19 -4.07 3.10
C ALA A 408 -4.30 -3.73 4.60
N THR A 409 -5.08 -2.70 4.96
CA THR A 409 -5.40 -2.33 6.35
C THR A 409 -6.04 -3.49 7.12
N ALA A 410 -6.90 -4.28 6.46
CA ALA A 410 -7.55 -5.43 7.07
C ALA A 410 -6.54 -6.54 7.43
N GLU A 411 -5.54 -6.78 6.59
CA GLU A 411 -4.47 -7.77 6.87
C GLU A 411 -3.59 -7.36 8.06
N VAL A 412 -3.21 -6.09 8.13
CA VAL A 412 -2.45 -5.56 9.27
C VAL A 412 -3.30 -5.60 10.54
N THR A 413 -4.57 -5.19 10.49
CA THR A 413 -5.50 -5.29 11.61
C THR A 413 -5.60 -6.71 12.15
N ALA A 414 -5.74 -7.69 11.27
CA ALA A 414 -5.81 -9.08 11.65
C ALA A 414 -4.50 -9.54 12.30
N THR A 415 -3.36 -9.14 11.75
CA THR A 415 -2.04 -9.45 12.33
C THR A 415 -1.89 -8.88 13.73
N VAL A 416 -2.33 -7.64 13.96
CA VAL A 416 -2.40 -7.06 15.30
C VAL A 416 -3.24 -7.93 16.25
N ALA A 417 -4.37 -8.47 15.78
CA ALA A 417 -5.17 -9.39 16.57
C ALA A 417 -4.41 -10.69 16.91
N ARG A 418 -3.62 -11.26 15.99
CA ARG A 418 -2.77 -12.44 16.30
C ARG A 418 -1.67 -12.10 17.30
N MET A 419 -1.07 -10.93 17.20
CA MET A 419 -0.05 -10.46 18.15
C MET A 419 -0.64 -10.31 19.56
N LEU A 420 -1.86 -9.77 19.68
CA LEU A 420 -2.56 -9.61 20.96
C LEU A 420 -3.13 -10.90 21.53
N ASP A 421 -3.43 -11.89 20.68
CA ASP A 421 -3.74 -13.26 21.10
C ASP A 421 -2.51 -13.92 21.74
N LYS A 422 -1.35 -13.79 21.08
CA LYS A 422 -0.06 -14.31 21.58
C LYS A 422 0.45 -13.59 22.84
N GLU A 423 0.45 -12.26 22.82
CA GLU A 423 0.96 -11.39 23.90
C GLU A 423 -0.07 -10.29 24.23
N PRO A 424 -1.06 -10.55 25.10
CA PRO A 424 -2.17 -9.62 25.37
C PRO A 424 -1.77 -8.27 25.98
N SER A 425 -0.57 -8.19 26.57
CA SER A 425 -0.02 -7.00 27.23
C SER A 425 0.67 -6.02 26.29
N LEU A 426 0.79 -6.34 24.99
CA LEU A 426 1.46 -5.45 24.04
C LEU A 426 0.77 -4.08 23.94
N THR A 427 1.60 -3.04 23.95
CA THR A 427 1.16 -1.66 23.73
C THR A 427 1.03 -1.34 22.24
N PRO A 428 0.18 -0.38 21.84
CA PRO A 428 0.08 0.05 20.44
C PRO A 428 1.44 0.44 19.82
N ALA A 429 2.28 1.16 20.57
CA ALA A 429 3.62 1.56 20.16
C ALA A 429 4.52 0.34 19.86
N THR A 430 4.56 -0.65 20.77
CA THR A 430 5.35 -1.87 20.58
C THR A 430 4.86 -2.67 19.37
N ILE A 431 3.54 -2.77 19.20
CA ILE A 431 2.94 -3.46 18.05
C ILE A 431 3.38 -2.80 16.74
N LYS A 432 3.25 -1.48 16.63
CA LYS A 432 3.68 -0.73 15.46
C LYS A 432 5.16 -0.91 15.17
N ALA A 433 6.02 -0.80 16.19
CA ALA A 433 7.46 -0.98 16.04
C ALA A 433 7.82 -2.39 15.55
N ARG A 434 7.25 -3.45 16.16
CA ARG A 434 7.47 -4.85 15.74
C ARG A 434 7.00 -5.10 14.30
N LEU A 435 5.85 -4.55 13.90
CA LEU A 435 5.36 -4.64 12.52
C LEU A 435 6.34 -4.00 11.53
N MET A 436 6.82 -2.79 11.84
CA MET A 436 7.75 -2.06 10.96
C MET A 436 9.12 -2.73 10.88
N LYS A 437 9.69 -3.16 12.00
CA LYS A 437 11.03 -3.79 12.03
C LYS A 437 11.10 -5.10 11.27
N THR A 438 10.03 -5.88 11.31
CA THR A 438 10.00 -7.24 10.75
C THR A 438 9.48 -7.28 9.32
N ALA A 439 8.96 -6.16 8.82
CA ALA A 439 8.48 -6.02 7.45
C ALA A 439 9.58 -6.41 6.45
N ARG A 440 9.19 -7.24 5.48
CA ARG A 440 10.03 -7.67 4.36
C ARG A 440 10.34 -6.45 3.49
N LYS A 441 11.63 -6.16 3.30
CA LYS A 441 12.07 -5.04 2.49
C LYS A 441 11.73 -5.26 1.01
N VAL A 442 11.41 -4.16 0.35
CA VAL A 442 11.06 -4.10 -1.08
C VAL A 442 11.63 -2.82 -1.66
N SER A 443 12.04 -2.88 -2.92
CA SER A 443 12.60 -1.72 -3.60
C SER A 443 11.54 -0.63 -3.82
N GLY A 444 11.96 0.62 -3.66
CA GLY A 444 11.12 1.80 -3.80
C GLY A 444 11.51 2.87 -2.80
N ASP A 445 11.04 4.08 -3.03
CA ASP A 445 11.23 5.15 -2.06
C ASP A 445 10.43 4.85 -0.78
N ALA A 446 10.98 5.23 0.37
CA ALA A 446 10.39 4.90 1.66
C ALA A 446 9.07 5.66 1.95
N MET A 447 8.73 6.68 1.15
CA MET A 447 7.42 7.35 1.17
C MET A 447 6.35 6.58 0.38
N SER A 448 6.75 5.60 -0.41
CA SER A 448 5.87 4.64 -1.07
C SER A 448 5.82 3.32 -0.33
N THR A 449 6.96 2.83 0.16
CA THR A 449 7.10 1.48 0.73
C THR A 449 7.01 1.43 2.25
N GLY A 450 7.16 2.57 2.94
CA GLY A 450 7.28 2.58 4.39
C GLY A 450 8.42 1.68 4.86
N ALA A 451 8.18 0.90 5.91
CA ALA A 451 9.15 -0.07 6.41
C ALA A 451 9.25 -1.35 5.57
N GLY A 452 8.40 -1.52 4.55
CA GLY A 452 8.33 -2.73 3.71
C GLY A 452 6.96 -3.43 3.78
N VAL A 453 6.90 -4.67 3.30
CA VAL A 453 5.70 -5.51 3.28
C VAL A 453 5.56 -6.25 4.60
N LEU A 454 4.35 -6.26 5.16
CA LEU A 454 3.97 -7.00 6.36
C LEU A 454 4.56 -8.42 6.36
N ASN A 455 5.13 -8.82 7.49
CA ASN A 455 5.59 -10.18 7.75
C ASN A 455 4.95 -10.66 9.05
N VAL A 456 3.84 -11.40 8.95
CA VAL A 456 3.04 -11.83 10.10
C VAL A 456 3.89 -12.64 11.08
N ASP A 457 4.59 -13.67 10.60
CA ASP A 457 5.44 -14.49 11.46
C ASP A 457 6.59 -13.71 12.08
N GLY A 458 7.22 -12.83 11.30
CA GLY A 458 8.27 -11.96 11.81
C GLY A 458 7.76 -11.10 12.97
N ALA A 459 6.63 -10.43 12.78
CA ALA A 459 6.03 -9.55 13.80
C ALA A 459 5.64 -10.31 15.07
N MET A 460 5.12 -11.54 14.92
CA MET A 460 4.77 -12.40 16.05
C MET A 460 6.00 -12.98 16.78
N ASN A 461 7.15 -13.11 16.11
CA ASN A 461 8.38 -13.64 16.71
C ASN A 461 9.28 -12.55 17.32
N ALA A 462 9.10 -11.29 16.93
CA ALA A 462 9.84 -10.18 17.51
C ALA A 462 9.50 -10.01 18.99
N THR A 463 10.51 -9.81 19.82
CA THR A 463 10.38 -9.68 21.29
C THR A 463 10.65 -8.28 21.81
N GLY A 464 11.25 -7.40 21.00
CA GLY A 464 11.59 -6.04 21.42
C GLY A 464 10.38 -5.24 21.89
N LEU A 465 10.61 -4.32 22.83
CA LEU A 465 9.59 -3.43 23.40
C LEU A 465 9.96 -1.97 23.09
N VAL A 466 8.96 -1.12 22.98
CA VAL A 466 9.17 0.34 22.93
C VAL A 466 9.11 0.88 24.36
N ASN A 467 10.22 1.48 24.82
CA ASN A 467 10.33 2.02 26.18
C ASN A 467 9.86 3.49 26.27
N GLY A 468 9.77 4.19 25.12
CA GLY A 468 9.22 5.54 25.03
C GLY A 468 7.69 5.59 25.12
N PRO A 469 7.12 6.80 25.17
CA PRO A 469 5.67 6.97 25.29
C PRO A 469 4.91 6.51 24.04
N ASP A 470 5.55 6.54 22.86
CA ASP A 470 4.92 6.15 21.60
C ASP A 470 5.94 5.77 20.51
N ALA A 471 5.46 5.11 19.45
CA ALA A 471 6.20 4.81 18.23
C ALA A 471 5.81 5.79 17.10
N LEU A 472 6.13 7.08 17.30
CA LEU A 472 5.77 8.13 16.34
C LEU A 472 6.45 7.91 14.99
N SER A 473 5.68 8.01 13.90
CA SER A 473 6.24 8.07 12.55
C SER A 473 7.11 9.34 12.42
N PRO A 474 8.29 9.28 11.80
CA PRO A 474 9.24 10.39 11.79
C PRO A 474 8.75 11.54 10.90
N LEU A 475 9.11 12.78 11.26
CA LEU A 475 8.94 13.93 10.37
C LEU A 475 10.04 13.97 9.32
N VAL A 476 9.70 14.56 8.18
CA VAL A 476 10.62 14.81 7.09
C VAL A 476 10.77 16.30 6.86
N ARG A 477 12.01 16.76 6.79
CA ARG A 477 12.36 18.17 6.62
C ARG A 477 13.33 18.31 5.47
N LEU A 478 13.17 19.37 4.69
CA LEU A 478 14.16 19.75 3.70
C LEU A 478 15.24 20.60 4.36
N SER A 479 16.49 20.49 3.89
CA SER A 479 17.53 21.45 4.21
C SER A 479 17.15 22.85 3.73
N GLU A 480 17.77 23.88 4.31
CA GLU A 480 17.53 25.28 3.93
C GLU A 480 17.81 25.54 2.44
N ASP A 481 18.76 24.81 1.84
CA ASP A 481 19.09 24.88 0.42
C ASP A 481 18.15 24.03 -0.48
N GLY A 482 17.24 23.26 0.12
CA GLY A 482 16.28 22.39 -0.56
C GLY A 482 16.88 21.14 -1.20
N ARG A 483 18.18 20.85 -0.97
CA ARG A 483 18.91 19.76 -1.64
C ARG A 483 18.95 18.46 -0.85
N ARG A 484 18.73 18.51 0.47
CA ARG A 484 18.81 17.35 1.36
C ARG A 484 17.47 17.12 2.05
N VAL A 485 17.19 15.85 2.32
CA VAL A 485 16.01 15.40 3.07
C VAL A 485 16.50 14.85 4.40
N TYR A 486 16.07 15.44 5.50
CA TYR A 486 16.29 14.97 6.86
C TYR A 486 15.07 14.20 7.35
N ILE A 487 15.30 13.06 7.98
CA ILE A 487 14.27 12.22 8.61
C ILE A 487 14.60 12.17 10.10
N GLU A 488 13.61 12.37 10.97
CA GLU A 488 13.81 12.25 12.41
C GLU A 488 14.25 10.84 12.81
N ASP A 489 15.26 10.72 13.68
CA ASP A 489 15.73 9.43 14.16
C ASP A 489 14.71 8.78 15.12
N THR A 490 14.24 7.58 14.76
CA THR A 490 13.27 6.84 15.55
C THR A 490 13.85 6.29 16.86
N ALA A 491 15.17 6.11 16.99
CA ALA A 491 15.76 5.70 18.28
C ALA A 491 15.60 6.80 19.32
N ALA A 492 15.90 8.05 18.94
CA ALA A 492 15.64 9.21 19.75
C ALA A 492 14.13 9.41 20.01
N LEU A 493 13.28 9.31 18.98
CA LEU A 493 11.83 9.50 19.13
C LEU A 493 11.18 8.47 20.05
N TRP A 494 11.63 7.21 19.99
CA TRP A 494 11.01 6.09 20.72
C TRP A 494 11.76 5.76 22.03
N ASN A 495 12.83 6.52 22.34
CA ASN A 495 13.73 6.27 23.47
C ASN A 495 14.18 4.80 23.54
N SER A 496 14.57 4.24 22.40
CA SER A 496 14.91 2.83 22.27
C SER A 496 15.90 2.63 21.11
N PRO A 497 17.23 2.60 21.39
CA PRO A 497 18.30 2.54 20.38
C PRO A 497 18.16 1.41 19.37
N GLU A 498 17.58 0.27 19.77
CA GLU A 498 17.35 -0.90 18.93
C GLU A 498 16.27 -0.72 17.83
N TRP A 499 15.69 0.48 17.75
CA TRP A 499 14.72 0.91 16.75
C TRP A 499 15.14 2.19 16.01
N SER A 500 16.44 2.51 15.98
CA SER A 500 16.96 3.68 15.26
C SER A 500 16.54 3.70 13.79
N ALA A 501 16.25 4.89 13.27
CA ALA A 501 16.01 5.09 11.85
C ALA A 501 17.31 4.81 11.09
N SER A 502 18.48 4.97 11.74
CA SER A 502 19.81 4.64 11.22
C SER A 502 19.99 3.16 10.88
N TYR A 503 19.07 2.26 11.29
CA TYR A 503 18.87 0.99 10.59
C TYR A 503 18.07 1.21 9.29
N LEU A 504 18.53 2.12 8.42
CA LEU A 504 17.83 2.51 7.20
C LEU A 504 18.29 1.59 6.06
N TRP A 505 17.52 0.52 5.86
CA TRP A 505 17.73 -0.52 4.86
C TRP A 505 17.50 0.03 3.44
N SER A 506 18.52 0.01 2.59
CA SER A 506 18.40 0.30 1.17
C SER A 506 18.75 -0.93 0.34
N ASP A 507 17.76 -1.63 -0.20
CA ASP A 507 17.99 -2.70 -1.19
C ASP A 507 18.24 -2.11 -2.60
N GLY A 508 18.73 -0.86 -2.68
CA GLY A 508 18.79 -0.05 -3.90
C GLY A 508 19.83 1.07 -3.85
N TYR A 509 19.84 1.90 -4.90
CA TYR A 509 20.75 3.03 -5.02
C TYR A 509 20.50 4.08 -3.93
N LEU A 510 21.48 4.32 -3.07
CA LEU A 510 21.47 5.47 -2.17
C LEU A 510 22.35 6.56 -2.76
N TRP A 511 21.72 7.67 -3.16
CA TRP A 511 22.39 8.85 -3.72
C TRP A 511 22.28 10.00 -2.72
N SER A 512 23.42 10.59 -2.38
CA SER A 512 23.47 11.83 -1.62
C SER A 512 24.38 12.82 -2.32
N ASP A 513 23.84 13.97 -2.71
CA ASP A 513 24.62 15.02 -3.39
C ASP A 513 25.58 15.76 -2.42
N ALA A 514 25.79 15.29 -1.17
CA ALA A 514 26.68 15.98 -0.22
C ALA A 514 27.17 15.18 1.03
N TYR A 515 26.28 14.78 1.94
CA TYR A 515 26.69 14.19 3.22
C TYR A 515 25.75 13.04 3.55
N LEU A 516 26.32 11.89 3.92
CA LEU A 516 25.57 10.78 4.47
C LEU A 516 26.19 10.43 5.83
N TRP A 517 25.44 10.70 6.89
CA TRP A 517 25.85 10.48 8.29
C TRP A 517 24.91 9.48 8.97
N SER A 518 25.49 8.53 9.69
CA SER A 518 24.77 7.51 10.43
C SER A 518 25.48 7.23 11.75
N ASP A 519 24.77 7.43 12.86
CA ASP A 519 25.22 7.07 14.21
C ASP A 519 25.10 5.54 14.48
N GLY A 520 24.78 4.75 13.45
CA GLY A 520 24.53 3.31 13.51
C GLY A 520 25.09 2.53 12.31
N TYR A 521 24.40 1.47 11.88
CA TYR A 521 24.84 0.61 10.77
C TYR A 521 24.32 1.14 9.43
N LEU A 522 25.21 1.44 8.47
CA LEU A 522 24.80 1.81 7.12
C LEU A 522 24.99 0.61 6.17
N TRP A 523 23.87 0.02 5.74
CA TRP A 523 23.82 -1.20 4.92
C TRP A 523 23.07 -0.95 3.60
N SER A 524 23.65 -1.38 2.47
CA SER A 524 23.04 -1.33 1.15
C SER A 524 23.32 -2.58 0.33
N ASP A 525 22.27 -3.19 -0.24
CA ASP A 525 22.41 -4.39 -1.10
C ASP A 525 22.78 -4.02 -2.56
N ALA A 526 23.02 -2.73 -2.85
CA ALA A 526 23.37 -2.22 -4.18
C ALA A 526 24.46 -1.12 -4.10
N TYR A 527 24.32 -0.01 -4.84
CA TYR A 527 25.31 1.06 -4.90
C TYR A 527 25.09 2.08 -3.77
N LEU A 528 26.17 2.46 -3.12
CA LEU A 528 26.20 3.58 -2.17
C LEU A 528 27.05 4.69 -2.78
N TRP A 529 26.41 5.80 -3.19
CA TRP A 529 27.08 6.92 -3.84
C TRP A 529 26.82 8.24 -3.10
N SER A 530 27.90 8.93 -2.75
CA SER A 530 27.90 10.28 -2.18
C SER A 530 28.80 11.21 -2.99
N ASP A 531 28.30 12.38 -3.39
CA ASP A 531 29.11 13.45 -4.02
C ASP A 531 29.92 14.27 -2.98
N GLY A 532 29.86 13.90 -1.70
CA GLY A 532 30.68 14.49 -0.63
C GLY A 532 31.07 13.47 0.46
N TYR A 533 30.92 13.78 1.76
CA TYR A 533 31.45 12.91 2.83
C TYR A 533 30.51 11.77 3.19
N LEU A 534 31.08 10.57 3.33
CA LEU A 534 30.40 9.40 3.85
C LEU A 534 30.97 9.02 5.21
N TRP A 535 30.16 9.16 6.26
CA TRP A 535 30.59 8.93 7.65
C TRP A 535 29.60 8.03 8.41
N SER A 536 30.14 7.00 9.08
CA SER A 536 29.40 6.09 9.96
C SER A 536 30.16 5.89 11.27
N ASP A 537 29.46 6.03 12.41
CA ASP A 537 30.01 5.83 13.76
C ASP A 537 30.09 4.33 14.14
N SER A 538 29.79 3.42 13.20
CA SER A 538 29.88 1.97 13.42
C SER A 538 30.31 1.21 12.15
N TYR A 539 29.44 0.43 11.50
CA TYR A 539 29.81 -0.38 10.34
C TYR A 539 29.28 0.24 9.04
N LEU A 540 30.09 0.15 8.00
CA LEU A 540 29.73 0.55 6.64
C LEU A 540 29.88 -0.65 5.70
N TRP A 541 28.76 -1.10 5.12
CA TRP A 541 28.72 -2.30 4.28
C TRP A 541 27.88 -2.09 3.01
N SER A 542 28.42 -2.55 1.87
CA SER A 542 27.73 -2.60 0.58
C SER A 542 28.03 -3.90 -0.16
N ASP A 543 26.98 -4.51 -0.75
CA ASP A 543 27.09 -5.72 -1.58
C ASP A 543 27.54 -5.43 -3.03
N SER A 544 27.76 -4.15 -3.40
CA SER A 544 28.19 -3.75 -4.74
C SER A 544 29.31 -2.70 -4.70
N TYR A 545 29.06 -1.45 -5.13
CA TYR A 545 30.08 -0.39 -5.14
C TYR A 545 29.83 0.65 -4.06
N LEU A 546 30.91 0.98 -3.38
CA LEU A 546 31.01 2.07 -2.43
C LEU A 546 31.80 3.21 -3.07
N TRP A 547 31.14 4.35 -3.33
CA TRP A 547 31.78 5.49 -3.99
C TRP A 547 31.50 6.81 -3.27
N SER A 548 32.56 7.60 -3.09
CA SER A 548 32.55 8.93 -2.50
C SER A 548 33.48 9.84 -3.30
N ASP A 549 33.01 11.03 -3.67
CA ASP A 549 33.79 12.06 -4.38
C ASP A 549 34.72 12.85 -3.45
N SER A 550 34.68 12.60 -2.14
CA SER A 550 35.52 13.29 -1.15
C SER A 550 36.16 12.32 -0.15
N TYR A 551 35.62 12.18 1.06
CA TYR A 551 36.21 11.33 2.11
C TYR A 551 35.26 10.20 2.51
N LEU A 552 35.85 9.06 2.84
CA LEU A 552 35.20 7.84 3.30
C LEU A 552 35.74 7.48 4.68
N TRP A 553 34.90 7.47 5.71
CA TRP A 553 35.35 7.19 7.08
C TRP A 553 34.34 6.35 7.87
N SER A 554 34.87 5.42 8.68
CA SER A 554 34.10 4.47 9.52
C SER A 554 34.90 4.21 10.81
N ASP A 555 34.24 4.28 11.96
CA ASP A 555 34.85 4.09 13.28
C ASP A 555 35.07 2.61 13.67
N ALA A 556 34.51 1.65 12.92
CA ALA A 556 34.70 0.22 13.18
C ALA A 556 35.26 -0.57 11.99
N TYR A 557 34.42 -0.94 11.01
CA TYR A 557 34.83 -1.73 9.86
C TYR A 557 34.24 -1.18 8.56
N LEU A 558 35.03 -1.28 7.50
CA LEU A 558 34.68 -0.93 6.13
C LEU A 558 34.75 -2.19 5.27
N TRP A 559 33.65 -2.58 4.65
CA TRP A 559 33.61 -3.78 3.80
C TRP A 559 32.77 -3.59 2.54
N SER A 560 33.26 -4.09 1.41
CA SER A 560 32.64 -4.00 0.08
C SER A 560 33.01 -5.22 -0.74
N ASP A 561 32.04 -5.83 -1.42
CA ASP A 561 32.24 -7.02 -2.27
C ASP A 561 32.84 -6.68 -3.65
N SER A 562 32.99 -5.39 -3.98
CA SER A 562 33.68 -4.89 -5.19
C SER A 562 34.75 -3.82 -4.86
N VAL A 563 35.62 -3.50 -5.85
CA VAL A 563 36.77 -2.58 -5.71
C VAL A 563 36.34 -1.20 -5.18
N GLY A 564 36.82 -0.82 -4.01
CA GLY A 564 36.75 0.56 -3.51
C GLY A 564 37.74 1.44 -4.29
N ALA A 565 37.26 2.49 -4.95
CA ALA A 565 38.10 3.47 -5.64
C ALA A 565 37.97 4.82 -4.94
N VAL A 566 39.08 5.33 -4.41
CA VAL A 566 39.23 6.73 -3.99
C VAL A 566 39.98 7.42 -5.14
N SER A 567 39.32 8.28 -5.90
CA SER A 567 40.05 9.13 -6.85
C SER A 567 40.57 10.36 -6.10
N ALA A 568 41.83 10.34 -5.69
CA ALA A 568 42.52 11.56 -5.32
C ALA A 568 42.88 12.30 -6.62
N ASP A 569 42.05 13.27 -7.02
CA ASP A 569 42.45 14.19 -8.08
C ASP A 569 43.41 15.22 -7.45
N SER A 570 44.71 14.92 -7.52
CA SER A 570 45.78 15.83 -7.11
C SER A 570 46.54 16.30 -8.35
N GLN A 571 46.36 17.57 -8.72
CA GLN A 571 47.34 18.28 -9.52
C GLN A 571 48.50 18.70 -8.60
N ASP A 572 49.64 18.05 -8.87
CA ASP A 572 51.05 18.18 -8.43
C ASP A 572 51.60 19.60 -8.13
N PRO A 573 52.82 19.81 -7.57
CA PRO A 573 53.72 18.95 -6.75
C PRO A 573 54.22 19.63 -5.45
N GLY A 574 54.61 18.85 -4.42
CA GLY A 574 55.41 19.36 -3.29
C GLY A 574 55.66 18.39 -2.13
N GLU A 575 56.80 17.69 -2.19
CA GLU A 575 57.59 17.05 -1.10
C GLU A 575 56.94 16.18 0.01
N ILE A 576 57.03 14.86 -0.21
CA ILE A 576 57.58 13.74 0.61
C ILE A 576 57.74 13.90 2.14
N ASP A 577 57.16 12.94 2.91
CA ASP A 577 57.95 12.06 3.82
C ASP A 577 57.22 10.74 4.15
N ILE A 578 57.89 9.59 3.95
CA ILE A 578 57.41 8.23 4.30
C ILE A 578 58.54 7.52 5.07
N PRO A 579 58.31 7.01 6.30
CA PRO A 579 59.22 6.06 6.90
C PRO A 579 58.89 4.63 6.45
N VAL A 580 59.91 3.96 5.92
CA VAL A 580 59.96 2.54 5.55
C VAL A 580 60.16 1.69 6.82
N VAL A 581 59.44 0.56 6.90
CA VAL A 581 59.87 -0.63 7.68
C VAL A 581 59.75 -1.87 6.77
N PRO A 582 60.77 -2.77 6.74
CA PRO A 582 60.94 -3.74 5.66
C PRO A 582 60.19 -5.07 5.87
N ALA A 583 59.95 -5.75 4.75
CA ALA A 583 59.43 -7.11 4.66
C ALA A 583 60.48 -8.17 5.03
N THR A 584 60.07 -9.21 5.74
CA THR A 584 60.78 -10.51 5.79
C THR A 584 59.80 -11.67 5.68
N GLU A 585 59.81 -12.27 4.50
CA GLU A 585 59.80 -13.69 4.12
C GLU A 585 58.92 -14.75 4.83
N PHE A 586 58.13 -15.41 3.97
CA PHE A 586 57.72 -16.81 4.05
C PHE A 586 58.92 -17.77 4.20
N VAL A 587 58.78 -18.78 5.05
CA VAL A 587 59.52 -20.06 4.94
C VAL A 587 58.51 -21.20 5.06
N GLU A 588 58.37 -21.98 3.98
CA GLU A 588 57.79 -23.33 4.01
C GLU A 588 58.85 -24.36 4.39
N GLY A 589 58.43 -25.41 5.10
CA GLY A 589 58.96 -26.77 4.92
C GLY A 589 59.55 -27.46 6.15
N ARG A 590 58.73 -28.26 6.84
CA ARG A 590 58.78 -29.73 6.77
C ARG A 590 57.50 -30.38 7.28
#